data_AF-A0A3M5V9S8-F1
#
_entry.id   AF-A0A3M5V9S8-F1
#
_cell.length_a   1.000
_cell.length_b   1.000
_cell.length_c   1.000
_cell.angle_alpha   90.00
_cell.angle_beta   90.00
_cell.angle_gamma   90.00
#
_symmetry.space_group_name_H-M   'P 1'
#
loop_
_entity.id
_entity.type
_entity.pdbx_description
1 polymer ?
#
loop_
_entity_poly.entity_id
_entity_poly.type
_entity_poly.pdbx_seq_one_letter_code
_entity_poly.pdbx_strand_id
1 'polypeptide(L)'
;MRYGYDACGQLKNLCLPDNNRVTFNHDKGGHLATVELNGEVLTSHLFKSGREHQRQQGQLLSHYHYDDQSRLHAHAVTQQQNHLYQRQYDYDKSGNLTRLLDTRKGEHRYHYDPLARLTRADHSQDVQERFAHNPAGNLLMQDRPGPDIVAANRLMIQGDRHYDYDAFGNLIRERRGKGQQLVTEYRYDCQHRLISITKPNGETASYRYDPFGRRISKTVDGKTTEFFWQGDKLIAEHHAERHRSYLYEPDRSPGSTWAKSTIHCGFKASISMRKAACTTTVIATTIRILVVT
;
A
#
# COMPACT_ATOMS: atom_id res chain seq x y z
N MET A 1 -17.71 14.88 -10.86
CA MET A 1 -16.32 15.41 -10.78
C MET A 1 -16.15 16.56 -11.76
N ARG A 2 -15.29 17.53 -11.42
CA ARG A 2 -14.84 18.60 -12.32
C ARG A 2 -13.36 18.90 -12.03
N TYR A 3 -12.59 19.22 -13.07
CA TYR A 3 -11.18 19.54 -12.98
C TYR A 3 -10.95 20.99 -13.41
N GLY A 4 -9.93 21.64 -12.83
CA GLY A 4 -9.40 22.89 -13.31
C GLY A 4 -7.88 22.84 -13.29
N TYR A 5 -7.25 23.23 -14.39
CA TYR A 5 -5.80 23.30 -14.53
C TYR A 5 -5.36 24.77 -14.52
N ASP A 6 -4.10 25.04 -14.23
CA ASP A 6 -3.51 26.37 -14.44
C ASP A 6 -2.96 26.54 -15.87
N ALA A 7 -2.37 27.72 -16.13
CA ALA A 7 -1.79 28.05 -17.43
C ALA A 7 -0.56 27.19 -17.80
N CYS A 8 0.05 26.50 -16.83
CA CYS A 8 1.15 25.56 -17.04
C CYS A 8 0.67 24.12 -17.23
N GLY A 9 -0.65 23.87 -17.18
CA GLY A 9 -1.25 22.55 -17.27
C GLY A 9 -1.19 21.72 -15.98
N GLN A 10 -0.75 22.31 -14.86
CA GLN A 10 -0.75 21.60 -13.57
C GLN A 10 -2.19 21.53 -13.01
N LEU A 11 -2.52 20.42 -12.33
CA LEU A 11 -3.84 20.25 -11.72
C LEU A 11 -4.00 21.25 -10.55
N LYS A 12 -4.93 22.20 -10.66
CA LYS A 12 -5.16 23.26 -9.66
C LYS A 12 -6.42 23.05 -8.83
N ASN A 13 -7.49 22.52 -9.43
CA ASN A 13 -8.78 22.28 -8.78
C ASN A 13 -9.31 20.88 -9.09
N LEU A 14 -9.82 20.20 -8.06
CA LEU A 14 -10.53 18.93 -8.16
C LEU A 14 -11.83 19.02 -7.36
N CYS A 15 -12.98 18.77 -7.98
CA CYS A 15 -14.25 18.59 -7.27
C CYS A 15 -14.59 17.09 -7.22
N LEU A 16 -14.60 16.53 -6.01
CA LEU A 16 -14.83 15.11 -5.71
C LEU A 16 -16.30 14.70 -5.89
N PRO A 17 -16.63 13.39 -5.92
CA PRO A 17 -18.01 12.91 -6.07
C PRO A 17 -18.98 13.37 -4.97
N ASP A 18 -18.46 13.66 -3.78
CA ASP A 18 -19.19 14.19 -2.61
C ASP A 18 -19.27 15.73 -2.58
N ASN A 19 -18.98 16.39 -3.71
CA ASN A 19 -18.88 17.86 -3.89
C ASN A 19 -17.80 18.56 -3.05
N ASN A 20 -16.93 17.84 -2.34
CA ASN A 20 -15.76 18.47 -1.71
C ASN A 20 -14.82 19.03 -2.79
N ARG A 21 -14.41 20.30 -2.64
CA ARG A 21 -13.42 20.95 -3.49
C ARG A 21 -12.05 20.81 -2.88
N VAL A 22 -11.10 20.36 -3.69
CA VAL A 22 -9.68 20.34 -3.38
C VAL A 22 -8.97 21.35 -4.28
N THR A 23 -8.12 22.19 -3.68
CA THR A 23 -7.23 23.10 -4.40
C THR A 23 -5.80 22.64 -4.20
N PHE A 24 -5.01 22.65 -5.27
CA PHE A 24 -3.56 22.41 -5.24
C PHE A 24 -2.87 23.71 -5.66
N ASN A 25 -2.02 24.25 -4.79
CA ASN A 25 -1.26 25.47 -5.08
C ASN A 25 0.21 25.10 -5.24
N HIS A 26 0.81 25.52 -6.35
CA HIS A 26 2.22 25.31 -6.65
C HIS A 26 3.03 26.60 -6.45
N ASP A 27 4.30 26.47 -6.08
CA ASP A 27 5.24 27.59 -5.99
C ASP A 27 5.73 28.03 -7.38
N LYS A 28 6.54 29.10 -7.43
CA LYS A 28 7.13 29.60 -8.70
C LYS A 28 8.09 28.61 -9.38
N GLY A 29 8.56 27.58 -8.67
CA GLY A 29 9.36 26.48 -9.21
C GLY A 29 8.52 25.28 -9.66
N GLY A 30 7.18 25.34 -9.55
CA GLY A 30 6.26 24.27 -9.91
C GLY A 30 6.10 23.18 -8.84
N HIS A 31 6.73 23.30 -7.68
CA HIS A 31 6.56 22.33 -6.58
C HIS A 31 5.23 22.59 -5.86
N LEU A 32 4.59 21.53 -5.37
CA LEU A 32 3.39 21.65 -4.57
C LEU A 32 3.70 22.39 -3.26
N ALA A 33 3.02 23.52 -3.01
CA ALA A 33 3.21 24.35 -1.83
C ALA A 33 2.13 24.07 -0.76
N THR A 34 0.85 24.00 -1.16
CA THR A 34 -0.27 23.62 -0.29
C THR A 34 -1.30 22.77 -1.00
N VAL A 35 -2.01 21.95 -0.21
CA VAL A 35 -3.28 21.36 -0.59
C VAL A 35 -4.36 21.84 0.35
N GLU A 36 -5.46 22.35 -0.20
CA GLU A 36 -6.62 22.83 0.54
C GLU A 36 -7.83 21.93 0.30
N LEU A 37 -8.69 21.83 1.31
CA LEU A 37 -10.00 21.20 1.24
C LEU A 37 -11.06 22.22 1.63
N ASN A 38 -11.95 22.55 0.69
CA ASN A 38 -13.00 23.56 0.84
C ASN A 38 -12.48 24.94 1.33
N GLY A 39 -11.24 25.29 0.98
CA GLY A 39 -10.55 26.53 1.37
C GLY A 39 -9.68 26.42 2.62
N GLU A 40 -9.76 25.33 3.39
CA GLU A 40 -8.92 25.08 4.56
C GLU A 40 -7.64 24.34 4.17
N VAL A 41 -6.47 24.82 4.62
CA VAL A 41 -5.18 24.16 4.33
C VAL A 41 -5.10 22.80 5.03
N LEU A 42 -5.09 21.73 4.23
CA LEU A 42 -4.93 20.35 4.68
C LEU A 42 -3.46 20.01 4.91
N THR A 43 -2.61 20.41 3.96
CA THR A 43 -1.16 20.18 3.97
C THR A 43 -0.40 21.37 3.41
N SER A 44 0.81 21.59 3.92
CA SER A 44 1.79 22.48 3.31
C SER A 44 3.16 21.82 3.26
N HIS A 45 3.98 22.24 2.30
CA HIS A 45 5.24 21.59 1.96
C HIS A 45 6.36 22.62 1.78
N LEU A 46 7.57 22.23 2.14
CA LEU A 46 8.78 23.01 1.88
C LEU A 46 9.76 22.15 1.08
N PHE A 47 10.00 22.55 -0.16
CA PHE A 47 10.99 21.92 -1.02
C PHE A 47 12.32 22.69 -0.99
N LYS A 48 13.44 21.98 -0.99
CA LYS A 48 14.80 22.51 -1.17
C LYS A 48 15.53 21.58 -2.14
N SER A 49 16.19 22.14 -3.15
CA SER A 49 16.89 21.37 -4.19
C SER A 49 16.04 20.24 -4.82
N GLY A 50 14.76 20.53 -5.11
CA GLY A 50 13.81 19.57 -5.70
C GLY A 50 13.28 18.49 -4.75
N ARG A 51 13.56 18.56 -3.45
CA ARG A 51 13.17 17.53 -2.45
C ARG A 51 12.42 18.14 -1.28
N GLU A 52 11.40 17.43 -0.82
CA GLU A 52 10.55 17.82 0.31
C GLU A 52 11.34 17.69 1.61
N HIS A 53 11.68 18.82 2.25
CA HIS A 53 12.41 18.84 3.52
C HIS A 53 11.49 19.01 4.73
N GLN A 54 10.34 19.66 4.56
CA GLN A 54 9.32 19.75 5.61
C GLN A 54 7.92 19.58 5.04
N ARG A 55 7.02 19.08 5.89
CA ARG A 55 5.61 18.95 5.57
C ARG A 55 4.74 19.16 6.82
N GLN A 56 3.82 20.11 6.76
CA GLN A 56 2.75 20.24 7.74
C GLN A 56 1.53 19.43 7.29
N GLN A 57 0.89 18.72 8.23
CA GLN A 57 -0.41 18.07 8.05
C GLN A 57 -1.28 18.32 9.28
N GLY A 58 -2.20 19.29 9.20
CA GLY A 58 -2.90 19.79 10.38
C GLY A 58 -1.92 20.34 11.43
N GLN A 59 -1.75 19.64 12.55
CA GLN A 59 -0.81 20.01 13.63
C GLN A 59 0.51 19.23 13.61
N LEU A 60 0.68 18.29 12.67
CA LEU A 60 1.85 17.42 12.59
C LEU A 60 2.87 17.98 11.60
N LEU A 61 4.10 18.21 12.06
CA LEU A 61 5.22 18.64 11.23
C LEU A 61 6.17 17.46 10.99
N SER A 62 6.36 17.07 9.73
CA SER A 62 7.39 16.12 9.32
C SER A 62 8.64 16.84 8.85
N HIS A 63 9.80 16.38 9.28
CA HIS A 63 11.11 16.82 8.81
C HIS A 63 11.82 15.66 8.10
N TYR A 64 12.35 15.91 6.91
CA TYR A 64 13.07 14.94 6.10
C TYR A 64 14.52 15.40 5.89
N HIS A 65 15.45 14.48 6.14
CA HIS A 65 16.88 14.68 5.90
C HIS A 65 17.36 13.59 4.95
N TYR A 66 18.17 14.00 3.98
CA TYR A 66 18.73 13.13 2.96
C TYR A 66 20.25 13.03 3.12
N ASP A 67 20.83 11.89 2.71
CA ASP A 67 22.29 11.75 2.59
C ASP A 67 22.82 12.41 1.30
N ASP A 68 24.14 12.36 1.08
CA ASP A 68 24.78 12.96 -0.10
C ASP A 68 24.39 12.28 -1.42
N GLN A 69 24.00 11.00 -1.38
CA GLN A 69 23.39 10.29 -2.51
C GLN A 69 21.89 10.63 -2.68
N SER A 70 21.39 11.54 -1.86
CA SER A 70 20.02 11.98 -1.81
C SER A 70 19.01 10.84 -1.55
N ARG A 71 19.35 9.92 -0.67
CA ARG A 71 18.47 8.88 -0.09
C ARG A 71 17.96 9.38 1.27
N LEU A 72 16.75 8.97 1.68
CA LEU A 72 16.17 9.43 2.94
C LEU A 72 16.96 8.86 4.13
N HIS A 73 17.74 9.70 4.82
CA HIS A 73 18.56 9.27 5.95
C HIS A 73 17.82 9.42 7.30
N ALA A 74 17.00 10.45 7.46
CA ALA A 74 16.15 10.57 8.66
C ALA A 74 14.78 11.18 8.36
N HIS A 75 13.78 10.72 9.10
CA HIS A 75 12.42 11.29 9.13
C HIS A 75 11.98 11.47 10.59
N ALA A 76 11.70 12.70 10.99
CA ALA A 76 11.12 13.01 12.30
C ALA A 76 9.70 13.56 12.14
N VAL A 77 8.81 13.25 13.08
CA VAL A 77 7.48 13.87 13.17
C VAL A 77 7.31 14.49 14.53
N THR A 78 7.03 15.79 14.56
CA THR A 78 6.74 16.57 15.75
C THR A 78 5.28 17.03 15.74
N GLN A 79 4.77 17.36 16.92
CA GLN A 79 3.52 18.09 17.10
C GLN A 79 3.77 19.14 18.18
N GLN A 80 3.65 20.42 17.82
CA GLN A 80 4.13 21.53 18.66
C GLN A 80 5.61 21.32 19.00
N GLN A 81 5.96 21.12 20.28
CA GLN A 81 7.33 20.85 20.75
C GLN A 81 7.59 19.35 21.03
N ASN A 82 6.56 18.50 20.95
CA ASN A 82 6.67 17.08 21.26
C ASN A 82 7.14 16.29 20.04
N HIS A 83 8.25 15.56 20.20
CA HIS A 83 8.73 14.60 19.21
C HIS A 83 7.88 13.33 19.28
N LEU A 84 7.04 13.10 18.27
CA LEU A 84 6.13 11.97 18.25
C LEU A 84 6.82 10.67 17.84
N TYR A 85 7.74 10.73 16.87
CA TYR A 85 8.73 9.70 16.57
C TYR A 85 9.83 10.21 15.66
N GLN A 86 10.94 9.48 15.63
CA GLN A 86 12.01 9.63 14.64
C GLN A 86 12.36 8.27 14.02
N ARG A 87 12.80 8.32 12.77
CA ARG A 87 13.44 7.22 12.05
C ARG A 87 14.79 7.65 11.52
N GLN A 88 15.76 6.76 11.61
CA GLN A 88 17.04 6.84 10.90
C GLN A 88 17.19 5.61 10.01
N TYR A 89 17.77 5.83 8.83
CA TYR A 89 17.92 4.82 7.77
C TYR A 89 19.38 4.80 7.34
N ASP A 90 20.01 3.63 7.42
CA ASP A 90 21.37 3.39 6.95
C ASP A 90 21.32 2.41 5.77
N TYR A 91 22.13 2.67 4.74
CA TYR A 91 22.16 1.93 3.49
C TYR A 91 23.57 1.41 3.19
N ASP A 92 23.66 0.28 2.50
CA ASP A 92 24.94 -0.16 1.93
C ASP A 92 25.36 0.67 0.69
N LYS A 93 26.51 0.30 0.12
CA LYS A 93 27.07 0.93 -1.09
C LYS A 93 26.24 0.65 -2.35
N SER A 94 25.42 -0.39 -2.34
CA SER A 94 24.52 -0.78 -3.45
C SER A 94 23.14 -0.13 -3.33
N GLY A 95 22.85 0.55 -2.22
CA GLY A 95 21.57 1.21 -1.95
C GLY A 95 20.56 0.37 -1.17
N ASN A 96 20.93 -0.82 -0.69
CA ASN A 96 20.03 -1.65 0.12
C ASN A 96 19.94 -1.05 1.54
N LEU A 97 18.72 -0.97 2.09
CA LEU A 97 18.49 -0.50 3.46
C LEU A 97 19.01 -1.55 4.45
N THR A 98 20.15 -1.31 5.10
CA THR A 98 20.73 -2.28 6.06
C THR A 98 20.19 -2.11 7.48
N ARG A 99 19.73 -0.90 7.83
CA ARG A 99 19.25 -0.59 9.18
C ARG A 99 18.15 0.47 9.17
N LEU A 100 17.13 0.25 10.00
CA LEU A 100 16.10 1.22 10.36
C LEU A 100 16.03 1.31 11.89
N LEU A 101 16.36 2.47 12.46
CA LEU A 101 16.12 2.76 13.87
C LEU A 101 14.83 3.59 14.00
N ASP A 102 13.76 3.02 14.54
CA ASP A 102 12.47 3.69 14.78
C ASP A 102 12.25 3.87 16.29
N THR A 103 12.09 5.10 16.78
CA THR A 103 11.96 5.37 18.23
C THR A 103 10.74 4.73 18.91
N ARG A 104 9.80 4.13 18.15
CA ARG A 104 8.63 3.40 18.65
C ARG A 104 8.69 1.89 18.45
N LYS A 105 9.63 1.38 17.66
CA LYS A 105 9.78 -0.06 17.35
C LYS A 105 11.18 -0.62 17.61
N GLY A 106 12.11 0.26 18.01
CA GLY A 106 13.51 -0.07 18.17
C GLY A 106 14.25 -0.20 16.85
N GLU A 107 15.27 -1.05 16.84
CA GLU A 107 16.16 -1.27 15.70
C GLU A 107 15.70 -2.46 14.86
N HIS A 108 15.63 -2.25 13.55
CA HIS A 108 15.47 -3.26 12.53
C HIS A 108 16.77 -3.35 11.72
N ARG A 109 17.31 -4.56 11.52
CA ARG A 109 18.45 -4.82 10.63
C ARG A 109 18.03 -5.75 9.51
N TYR A 110 18.54 -5.50 8.31
CA TYR A 110 18.20 -6.26 7.11
C TYR A 110 19.48 -6.79 6.47
N HIS A 111 19.46 -8.05 6.06
CA HIS A 111 20.57 -8.69 5.36
C HIS A 111 20.11 -9.22 4.01
N TYR A 112 21.02 -9.16 3.05
CA TYR A 112 20.77 -9.47 1.65
C TYR A 112 21.77 -10.51 1.16
N ASP A 113 21.37 -11.29 0.16
CA ASP A 113 22.31 -12.11 -0.62
C ASP A 113 23.02 -11.26 -1.70
N PRO A 114 24.01 -11.82 -2.43
CA PRO A 114 24.71 -11.09 -3.50
C PRO A 114 23.83 -10.64 -4.68
N LEU A 115 22.56 -11.10 -4.76
CA LEU A 115 21.56 -10.68 -5.74
C LEU A 115 20.61 -9.61 -5.17
N ALA A 116 20.97 -8.98 -4.05
CA ALA A 116 20.17 -8.00 -3.32
C ALA A 116 18.80 -8.51 -2.84
N ARG A 117 18.63 -9.82 -2.67
CA ARG A 117 17.40 -10.42 -2.13
C ARG A 117 17.47 -10.48 -0.62
N LEU A 118 16.44 -10.01 0.08
CA LEU A 118 16.35 -10.02 1.54
C LEU A 118 16.39 -11.46 2.06
N THR A 119 17.37 -11.82 2.89
CA THR A 119 17.53 -13.15 3.50
C THR A 119 17.17 -13.16 4.99
N ARG A 120 17.29 -12.02 5.65
CA ARG A 120 17.10 -11.89 7.10
C ARG A 120 16.54 -10.51 7.44
N ALA A 121 15.53 -10.48 8.29
CA ALA A 121 15.15 -9.28 9.02
C ALA A 121 15.24 -9.57 10.52
N ASP A 122 16.03 -8.77 11.24
CA ASP A 122 16.14 -8.83 12.69
C ASP A 122 15.50 -7.60 13.31
N HIS A 123 14.79 -7.78 14.42
CA HIS A 123 13.95 -6.76 15.03
C HIS A 123 14.17 -6.74 16.54
N SER A 124 14.54 -5.61 17.14
CA SER A 124 14.82 -5.57 18.59
C SER A 124 13.58 -5.72 19.47
N GLN A 125 12.37 -5.58 18.91
CA GLN A 125 11.09 -5.60 19.62
C GLN A 125 10.02 -6.46 18.93
N ASP A 126 10.40 -7.31 17.95
CA ASP A 126 9.47 -8.12 17.18
C ASP A 126 10.12 -9.48 16.80
N VAL A 127 9.34 -10.38 16.20
CA VAL A 127 9.82 -11.69 15.73
C VAL A 127 10.89 -11.49 14.64
N GLN A 128 11.94 -12.32 14.67
CA GLN A 128 12.98 -12.32 13.65
C GLN A 128 12.46 -13.10 12.42
N GLU A 129 12.63 -12.57 11.22
CA GLU A 129 12.16 -13.22 9.99
C GLU A 129 13.34 -13.82 9.20
N ARG A 130 13.14 -15.01 8.62
CA ARG A 130 14.12 -15.70 7.76
C ARG A 130 13.52 -16.00 6.38
N PHE A 131 14.31 -15.75 5.33
CA PHE A 131 13.85 -15.84 3.95
C PHE A 131 14.84 -16.67 3.13
N ALA A 132 14.42 -17.85 2.70
CA ALA A 132 15.14 -18.63 1.71
C ALA A 132 14.58 -18.33 0.31
N HIS A 133 15.44 -18.32 -0.70
CA HIS A 133 15.05 -18.08 -2.09
C HIS A 133 15.58 -19.21 -2.96
N ASN A 134 14.74 -19.76 -3.84
CA ASN A 134 15.23 -20.70 -4.85
C ASN A 134 16.02 -19.95 -5.97
N PRO A 135 16.70 -20.65 -6.89
CA PRO A 135 17.43 -20.01 -7.99
C PRO A 135 16.54 -19.18 -8.94
N ALA A 136 15.24 -19.45 -9.01
CA ALA A 136 14.27 -18.67 -9.80
C ALA A 136 13.71 -17.44 -9.05
N GLY A 137 14.16 -17.18 -7.81
CA GLY A 137 13.72 -16.05 -6.99
C GLY A 137 12.42 -16.26 -6.21
N ASN A 138 11.86 -17.48 -6.19
CA ASN A 138 10.68 -17.77 -5.38
C ASN A 138 11.07 -17.85 -3.91
N LEU A 139 10.29 -17.19 -3.05
CA LEU A 139 10.43 -17.26 -1.61
C LEU A 139 10.00 -18.64 -1.09
N LEU A 140 10.87 -19.29 -0.34
CA LEU A 140 10.64 -20.52 0.41
C LEU A 140 10.55 -20.15 1.90
N MET A 141 9.46 -20.50 2.58
CA MET A 141 9.28 -20.12 3.98
C MET A 141 9.93 -21.17 4.89
N GLN A 142 10.96 -20.78 5.66
CA GLN A 142 11.64 -21.70 6.58
C GLN A 142 10.91 -21.85 7.92
N ASP A 143 10.18 -20.83 8.36
CA ASP A 143 9.61 -20.75 9.71
C ASP A 143 8.21 -21.40 9.83
N ARG A 144 7.84 -22.32 8.92
CA ARG A 144 6.52 -22.99 8.88
C ARG A 144 6.66 -24.52 8.82
N PRO A 145 5.89 -25.29 9.62
CA PRO A 145 5.91 -26.74 9.55
C PRO A 145 5.18 -27.27 8.31
N GLY A 146 5.84 -28.18 7.58
CA GLY A 146 5.29 -28.90 6.42
C GLY A 146 6.01 -28.56 5.11
N PRO A 147 5.64 -29.24 4.00
CA PRO A 147 6.30 -29.03 2.71
C PRO A 147 5.79 -27.77 2.01
N ASP A 148 6.73 -26.95 1.51
CA ASP A 148 6.49 -25.93 0.48
C ASP A 148 6.96 -26.51 -0.86
N ILE A 149 6.03 -26.89 -1.75
CA ILE A 149 6.36 -27.43 -3.09
C ILE A 149 6.05 -26.38 -4.14
N VAL A 150 7.07 -25.93 -4.87
CA VAL A 150 6.94 -24.99 -5.99
C VAL A 150 7.35 -25.68 -7.30
N ALA A 151 6.47 -25.65 -8.29
CA ALA A 151 6.70 -26.20 -9.62
C ALA A 151 6.39 -25.15 -10.70
N ALA A 152 7.32 -24.90 -11.63
CA ALA A 152 7.17 -23.87 -12.67
C ALA A 152 6.68 -22.50 -12.12
N ASN A 153 7.31 -22.05 -11.03
CA ASN A 153 6.97 -20.82 -10.28
C ASN A 153 5.53 -20.74 -9.71
N ARG A 154 4.80 -21.86 -9.65
CA ARG A 154 3.52 -22.00 -8.96
C ARG A 154 3.69 -22.80 -7.68
N LEU A 155 3.16 -22.29 -6.57
CA LEU A 155 3.14 -23.00 -5.29
C LEU A 155 2.03 -24.04 -5.32
N MET A 156 2.40 -25.33 -5.32
CA MET A 156 1.44 -26.44 -5.40
C MET A 156 0.97 -26.91 -4.03
N ILE A 157 1.86 -26.87 -3.03
CA ILE A 157 1.58 -27.26 -1.64
C ILE A 157 2.26 -26.28 -0.69
N GLN A 158 1.56 -25.88 0.37
CA GLN A 158 2.14 -25.28 1.58
C GLN A 158 1.51 -25.89 2.83
N GLY A 159 2.27 -26.70 3.55
CA GLY A 159 1.79 -27.37 4.77
C GLY A 159 0.62 -28.31 4.46
N ASP A 160 -0.58 -27.98 4.95
CA ASP A 160 -1.82 -28.72 4.65
C ASP A 160 -2.57 -28.21 3.41
N ARG A 161 -2.16 -27.06 2.84
CA ARG A 161 -2.84 -26.41 1.71
C ARG A 161 -2.36 -26.94 0.38
N HIS A 162 -3.30 -27.23 -0.52
CA HIS A 162 -3.05 -27.64 -1.90
C HIS A 162 -3.72 -26.66 -2.87
N TYR A 163 -3.03 -26.37 -3.97
CA TYR A 163 -3.37 -25.29 -4.89
C TYR A 163 -3.54 -25.84 -6.33
N ASP A 164 -4.72 -25.64 -6.91
CA ASP A 164 -4.97 -25.94 -8.34
C ASP A 164 -4.97 -24.66 -9.15
N TYR A 165 -4.32 -24.71 -10.31
CA TYR A 165 -4.24 -23.61 -11.27
C TYR A 165 -4.85 -24.02 -12.61
N ASP A 166 -5.40 -23.05 -13.35
CA ASP A 166 -5.75 -23.22 -14.76
C ASP A 166 -4.49 -23.22 -15.66
N ALA A 167 -4.71 -23.40 -16.96
CA ALA A 167 -3.65 -23.39 -17.97
C ALA A 167 -2.90 -22.05 -18.06
N PHE A 168 -3.53 -20.94 -17.66
CA PHE A 168 -2.97 -19.58 -17.67
C PHE A 168 -2.25 -19.21 -16.36
N GLY A 169 -2.28 -20.10 -15.35
CA GLY A 169 -1.64 -19.86 -14.05
C GLY A 169 -2.54 -19.14 -13.04
N ASN A 170 -3.83 -18.99 -13.32
CA ASN A 170 -4.81 -18.49 -12.36
C ASN A 170 -5.16 -19.59 -11.36
N LEU A 171 -5.12 -19.31 -10.06
CA LEU A 171 -5.55 -20.30 -9.08
C LEU A 171 -7.07 -20.44 -9.09
N ILE A 172 -7.56 -21.63 -9.39
CA ILE A 172 -8.98 -21.97 -9.39
C ILE A 172 -9.46 -22.60 -8.07
N ARG A 173 -8.56 -23.19 -7.28
CA ARG A 173 -8.93 -23.87 -6.02
C ARG A 173 -7.81 -23.89 -4.97
N GLU A 174 -8.13 -23.52 -3.73
CA GLU A 174 -7.37 -23.86 -2.52
C GLU A 174 -8.11 -25.01 -1.80
N ARG A 175 -7.41 -26.07 -1.41
CA ARG A 175 -7.93 -27.12 -0.51
C ARG A 175 -7.07 -27.19 0.75
N ARG A 176 -7.66 -27.53 1.88
CA ARG A 176 -6.94 -27.78 3.14
C ARG A 176 -7.72 -28.66 4.12
N GLY A 177 -7.15 -28.92 5.29
CA GLY A 177 -7.76 -29.74 6.35
C GLY A 177 -7.80 -31.24 6.06
N LYS A 178 -8.43 -32.01 6.96
CA LYS A 178 -8.50 -33.47 6.86
C LYS A 178 -9.14 -33.91 5.54
N GLY A 179 -8.42 -34.71 4.76
CA GLY A 179 -8.90 -35.18 3.46
C GLY A 179 -9.12 -34.07 2.42
N GLN A 180 -8.54 -32.88 2.60
CA GLN A 180 -8.62 -31.76 1.65
C GLN A 180 -10.05 -31.23 1.41
N GLN A 181 -10.94 -31.43 2.39
CA GLN A 181 -12.38 -31.11 2.29
C GLN A 181 -12.71 -29.62 2.43
N LEU A 182 -11.82 -28.80 3.00
CA LEU A 182 -12.05 -27.36 3.12
C LEU A 182 -11.63 -26.67 1.82
N VAL A 183 -12.57 -26.56 0.88
CA VAL A 183 -12.34 -26.02 -0.46
C VAL A 183 -12.72 -24.54 -0.55
N THR A 184 -11.79 -23.70 -1.01
CA THR A 184 -12.07 -22.35 -1.52
C THR A 184 -11.96 -22.38 -3.04
N GLU A 185 -12.99 -21.91 -3.75
CA GLU A 185 -13.01 -21.86 -5.21
C GLU A 185 -12.97 -20.43 -5.75
N TYR A 186 -12.36 -20.25 -6.92
CA TYR A 186 -12.07 -18.95 -7.52
C TYR A 186 -12.49 -18.97 -9.00
N ARG A 187 -13.16 -17.90 -9.45
CA ARG A 187 -13.66 -17.80 -10.83
C ARG A 187 -13.21 -16.51 -11.49
N TYR A 188 -12.94 -16.60 -12.78
CA TYR A 188 -12.27 -15.57 -13.58
C TYR A 188 -13.11 -15.18 -14.79
N ASP A 189 -12.94 -13.96 -15.27
CA ASP A 189 -13.40 -13.55 -16.61
C ASP A 189 -12.37 -13.91 -17.70
N CYS A 190 -12.74 -13.63 -18.95
CA CYS A 190 -11.87 -13.84 -20.12
C CYS A 190 -10.64 -12.91 -20.18
N GLN A 191 -10.49 -11.97 -19.23
CA GLN A 191 -9.32 -11.11 -19.07
C GLN A 191 -8.48 -11.55 -17.85
N HIS A 192 -8.73 -12.75 -17.31
CA HIS A 192 -8.06 -13.34 -16.15
C HIS A 192 -8.19 -12.51 -14.86
N ARG A 193 -9.30 -11.77 -14.70
CA ARG A 193 -9.60 -11.01 -13.47
C ARG A 193 -10.53 -11.81 -12.56
N LEU A 194 -10.33 -11.74 -11.25
CA LEU A 194 -11.14 -12.46 -10.26
C LEU A 194 -12.57 -11.93 -10.20
N ILE A 195 -13.57 -12.67 -10.68
CA ILE A 195 -14.97 -12.26 -10.59
C ILE A 195 -15.73 -12.89 -9.43
N SER A 196 -15.25 -14.02 -8.85
CA SER A 196 -15.88 -14.64 -7.68
C SER A 196 -14.92 -15.47 -6.82
N ILE A 197 -15.16 -15.50 -5.50
CA ILE A 197 -14.63 -16.47 -4.54
C ILE A 197 -15.80 -17.13 -3.81
N THR A 198 -15.78 -18.45 -3.66
CA THR A 198 -16.65 -19.21 -2.74
C THR A 198 -15.79 -19.88 -1.67
N LYS A 199 -16.12 -19.67 -0.39
CA LYS A 199 -15.41 -20.27 0.76
C LYS A 199 -16.03 -21.62 1.18
N PRO A 200 -15.32 -22.45 1.97
CA PRO A 200 -15.85 -23.73 2.46
C PRO A 200 -17.16 -23.63 3.26
N ASN A 201 -17.45 -22.47 3.85
CA ASN A 201 -18.66 -22.20 4.64
C ASN A 201 -19.80 -21.55 3.83
N GLY A 202 -19.69 -21.48 2.49
CA GLY A 202 -20.70 -20.89 1.61
C GLY A 202 -20.67 -19.36 1.52
N GLU A 203 -19.84 -18.67 2.31
CA GLU A 203 -19.59 -17.23 2.13
C GLU A 203 -19.03 -16.95 0.74
N THR A 204 -19.53 -15.90 0.09
CA THR A 204 -19.14 -15.54 -1.28
C THR A 204 -18.66 -14.11 -1.37
N ALA A 205 -17.67 -13.90 -2.24
CA ALA A 205 -17.26 -12.59 -2.70
C ALA A 205 -17.43 -12.54 -4.22
N SER A 206 -17.97 -11.45 -4.75
CA SER A 206 -17.99 -11.18 -6.19
C SER A 206 -17.44 -9.79 -6.50
N TYR A 207 -16.92 -9.61 -7.71
CA TYR A 207 -16.24 -8.39 -8.11
C TYR A 207 -16.64 -7.99 -9.54
N ARG A 208 -16.63 -6.68 -9.80
CA ARG A 208 -16.84 -6.11 -11.13
C ARG A 208 -15.75 -5.11 -11.46
N TYR A 209 -15.34 -5.09 -12.72
CA TYR A 209 -14.26 -4.28 -13.24
C TYR A 209 -14.74 -3.41 -14.39
N ASP A 210 -14.04 -2.31 -14.64
CA ASP A 210 -14.19 -1.52 -15.85
C ASP A 210 -13.28 -2.03 -16.99
N PRO A 211 -13.35 -1.45 -18.21
CA PRO A 211 -12.48 -1.84 -19.33
C PRO A 211 -10.98 -1.63 -19.10
N PHE A 212 -10.58 -0.79 -18.13
CA PHE A 212 -9.18 -0.58 -17.74
C PHE A 212 -8.70 -1.58 -16.69
N GLY A 213 -9.55 -2.54 -16.27
CA GLY A 213 -9.19 -3.54 -15.27
C GLY A 213 -9.24 -3.02 -13.83
N ARG A 214 -9.79 -1.82 -13.58
CA ARG A 214 -9.96 -1.29 -12.22
C ARG A 214 -11.24 -1.85 -11.62
N ARG A 215 -11.18 -2.37 -10.39
CA ARG A 215 -12.36 -2.88 -9.70
C ARG A 215 -13.31 -1.74 -9.34
N ILE A 216 -14.51 -1.74 -9.91
CA ILE A 216 -15.57 -0.75 -9.69
C ILE A 216 -16.59 -1.20 -8.63
N SER A 217 -16.71 -2.49 -8.37
CA SER A 217 -17.61 -3.01 -7.33
C SER A 217 -17.09 -4.30 -6.70
N LYS A 218 -17.46 -4.51 -5.44
CA LYS A 218 -17.23 -5.73 -4.66
C LYS A 218 -18.47 -6.02 -3.82
N THR A 219 -19.03 -7.21 -3.91
CA THR A 219 -20.05 -7.70 -2.98
C THR A 219 -19.45 -8.81 -2.12
N VAL A 220 -19.65 -8.77 -0.81
CA VAL A 220 -19.28 -9.85 0.12
C VAL A 220 -20.44 -10.10 1.05
N ASP A 221 -20.93 -11.34 1.08
CA ASP A 221 -22.02 -11.77 1.96
C ASP A 221 -23.24 -10.81 1.87
N GLY A 222 -23.61 -10.46 0.64
CA GLY A 222 -24.69 -9.52 0.30
C GLY A 222 -24.35 -8.02 0.43
N LYS A 223 -23.23 -7.65 1.07
CA LYS A 223 -22.83 -6.25 1.27
C LYS A 223 -21.97 -5.74 0.11
N THR A 224 -22.48 -4.76 -0.62
CA THR A 224 -21.79 -4.16 -1.78
C THR A 224 -21.01 -2.90 -1.39
N THR A 225 -19.78 -2.80 -1.88
CA THR A 225 -18.96 -1.59 -1.91
C THR A 225 -18.62 -1.23 -3.35
N GLU A 226 -18.88 0.02 -3.72
CA GLU A 226 -18.54 0.61 -5.01
C GLU A 226 -17.25 1.44 -4.91
N PHE A 227 -16.53 1.57 -6.01
CA PHE A 227 -15.22 2.21 -6.08
C PHE A 227 -15.15 3.19 -7.25
N PHE A 228 -14.71 4.42 -6.97
CA PHE A 228 -14.63 5.51 -7.95
C PHE A 228 -13.16 5.85 -8.23
N TRP A 229 -12.82 5.97 -9.52
CA TRP A 229 -11.44 6.08 -9.99
C TRP A 229 -11.19 7.36 -10.81
N GLN A 230 -10.00 7.92 -10.67
CA GLN A 230 -9.44 8.99 -11.51
C GLN A 230 -8.10 8.50 -12.06
N GLY A 231 -8.05 8.14 -13.35
CA GLY A 231 -6.94 7.31 -13.85
C GLY A 231 -6.79 6.08 -12.96
N ASP A 232 -5.58 5.77 -12.52
CA ASP A 232 -5.33 4.61 -11.64
C ASP A 232 -5.42 4.94 -10.14
N LYS A 233 -5.91 6.13 -9.77
CA LYS A 233 -6.11 6.56 -8.38
C LYS A 233 -7.54 6.28 -7.91
N LEU A 234 -7.70 5.46 -6.86
CA LEU A 234 -8.98 5.21 -6.19
C LEU A 234 -9.37 6.43 -5.33
N ILE A 235 -10.23 7.30 -5.86
CA ILE A 235 -10.59 8.59 -5.24
C ILE A 235 -11.77 8.51 -4.27
N ALA A 236 -12.63 7.51 -4.37
CA ALA A 236 -13.69 7.30 -3.38
C ALA A 236 -14.16 5.84 -3.33
N GLU A 237 -14.80 5.48 -2.23
CA GLU A 237 -15.58 4.26 -2.08
C GLU A 237 -16.92 4.56 -1.40
N HIS A 238 -17.93 3.78 -1.75
CA HIS A 238 -19.29 3.95 -1.22
C HIS A 238 -19.91 2.60 -0.86
N HIS A 239 -20.60 2.55 0.26
CA HIS A 239 -21.56 1.51 0.63
C HIS A 239 -22.69 2.16 1.43
N ALA A 240 -23.79 1.42 1.64
CA ALA A 240 -25.05 1.93 2.18
C ALA A 240 -24.92 2.83 3.43
N GLU A 241 -23.98 2.52 4.33
CA GLU A 241 -23.78 3.23 5.61
C GLU A 241 -22.69 4.32 5.56
N ARG A 242 -21.86 4.38 4.51
CA ARG A 242 -20.66 5.24 4.51
C ARG A 242 -20.10 5.53 3.12
N HIS A 243 -19.82 6.81 2.87
CA HIS A 243 -18.95 7.28 1.80
C HIS A 243 -17.57 7.65 2.37
N ARG A 244 -16.49 7.30 1.66
CA ARG A 244 -15.12 7.75 1.97
C ARG A 244 -14.46 8.27 0.70
N SER A 245 -13.98 9.51 0.77
CA SER A 245 -13.16 10.11 -0.28
C SER A 245 -11.68 10.04 0.10
N TYR A 246 -10.84 9.87 -0.90
CA TYR A 246 -9.40 9.65 -0.79
C TYR A 246 -8.66 10.70 -1.61
N LEU A 247 -7.87 11.50 -0.92
CA LEU A 247 -7.07 12.55 -1.53
C LEU A 247 -5.63 12.09 -1.72
N TYR A 248 -5.12 12.35 -2.93
CA TYR A 248 -3.75 12.13 -3.35
C TYR A 248 -3.15 13.45 -3.81
N GLU A 249 -1.92 13.71 -3.42
CA GLU A 249 -1.14 14.84 -3.93
C GLU A 249 -0.75 14.59 -5.41
N PRO A 250 -0.65 15.65 -6.23
CA PRO A 250 -0.04 15.55 -7.55
C PRO A 250 1.45 15.18 -7.45
N ASP A 251 1.92 14.49 -8.47
CA ASP A 251 3.33 14.38 -8.90
C ASP A 251 4.39 13.95 -7.87
N ARG A 252 3.98 13.30 -6.77
CA ARG A 252 4.93 12.68 -5.83
C ARG A 252 5.53 11.39 -6.40
N SER A 253 6.86 11.38 -6.55
CA SER A 253 7.63 10.24 -7.02
C SER A 253 7.43 8.97 -6.17
N PRO A 254 7.49 7.76 -6.79
CA PRO A 254 7.42 6.51 -6.05
C PRO A 254 8.60 6.39 -5.08
N GLY A 255 8.29 6.21 -3.80
CA GLY A 255 9.27 6.16 -2.70
C GLY A 255 8.98 7.14 -1.55
N SER A 256 8.15 8.17 -1.78
CA SER A 256 7.68 9.06 -0.72
C SER A 256 6.50 8.46 0.05
N THR A 257 6.52 8.52 1.38
CA THR A 257 5.52 7.87 2.26
C THR A 257 4.11 8.42 2.02
N TRP A 258 3.19 7.54 1.60
CA TRP A 258 1.81 7.89 1.25
C TRP A 258 1.06 8.60 2.39
N ALA A 259 0.79 9.89 2.22
CA ALA A 259 -0.20 10.59 3.01
C ALA A 259 -1.59 10.39 2.41
N LYS A 260 -2.22 9.25 2.71
CA LYS A 260 -3.60 8.99 2.30
C LYS A 260 -4.60 9.67 3.23
N SER A 261 -4.82 10.96 3.00
CA SER A 261 -5.88 11.73 3.68
C SER A 261 -7.25 11.12 3.35
N THR A 262 -8.02 10.76 4.38
CA THR A 262 -9.33 10.11 4.25
C THR A 262 -10.43 11.07 4.69
N ILE A 263 -11.20 11.57 3.74
CA ILE A 263 -12.31 12.49 3.99
C ILE A 263 -13.58 11.67 4.22
N HIS A 264 -14.35 12.03 5.25
CA HIS A 264 -15.61 11.40 5.62
C HIS A 264 -16.73 12.40 5.38
N CYS A 265 -17.80 12.00 4.71
CA CYS A 265 -18.96 12.88 4.53
C CYS A 265 -19.62 13.18 5.89
N GLY A 266 -19.89 14.45 6.17
CA GLY A 266 -20.62 14.89 7.39
C GLY A 266 -19.79 15.16 8.65
N PHE A 267 -18.46 14.96 8.64
CA PHE A 267 -17.58 15.31 9.77
C PHE A 267 -16.31 16.03 9.28
N LYS A 268 -15.65 16.77 10.18
CA LYS A 268 -14.34 17.39 9.91
C LYS A 268 -13.39 16.37 9.27
N ALA A 269 -12.65 16.80 8.25
CA ALA A 269 -11.70 15.94 7.55
C ALA A 269 -10.69 15.33 8.54
N SER A 270 -10.82 14.02 8.78
CA SER A 270 -9.88 13.32 9.65
C SER A 270 -8.61 13.04 8.88
N ILE A 271 -7.55 13.81 9.16
CA ILE A 271 -6.19 13.50 8.69
C ILE A 271 -5.72 12.24 9.43
N SER A 272 -6.18 11.08 8.96
CA SER A 272 -5.57 9.82 9.32
C SER A 272 -4.22 9.77 8.61
N MET A 273 -3.16 10.15 9.32
CA MET A 273 -1.87 9.48 9.12
C MET A 273 -2.08 8.00 9.44
N ARG A 274 -2.63 7.24 8.50
CA ARG A 274 -2.46 5.79 8.51
C ARG A 274 -0.97 5.58 8.58
N LYS A 275 -0.52 4.78 9.56
CA LYS A 275 0.89 4.45 9.73
C LYS A 275 1.48 4.19 8.34
N ALA A 276 2.45 5.01 7.93
CA ALA A 276 3.56 4.50 7.15
C ALA A 276 4.28 3.51 8.09
N ALA A 277 3.66 2.36 8.26
CA ALA A 277 4.28 1.20 8.82
C ALA A 277 5.23 0.76 7.71
N CYS A 278 6.46 1.30 7.78
CA CYS A 278 7.60 0.56 7.29
C CYS A 278 7.69 -0.65 8.23
N THR A 279 6.88 -1.64 7.87
CA THR A 279 6.95 -3.02 8.28
C THR A 279 7.07 -3.77 6.97
N THR A 280 8.31 -3.95 6.55
CA THR A 280 8.92 -5.27 6.62
C THR A 280 9.09 -5.66 8.11
N THR A 281 8.44 -6.67 8.73
CA THR A 281 7.30 -7.55 8.36
C THR A 281 7.05 -7.66 6.87
N VAL A 282 7.84 -8.49 6.18
CA VAL A 282 7.36 -9.06 4.92
C VAL A 282 6.00 -9.66 5.23
N ILE A 283 5.01 -9.52 4.34
CA ILE A 283 3.72 -10.14 4.60
C ILE A 283 3.98 -11.65 4.63
N ALA A 284 4.10 -12.21 5.85
CA ALA A 284 4.08 -13.63 6.16
C ALA A 284 2.66 -14.11 5.84
N THR A 285 2.36 -14.10 4.55
CA THR A 285 1.04 -14.17 3.98
C THR A 285 0.53 -15.54 4.38
N THR A 286 -0.50 -15.58 5.22
CA THR A 286 -1.52 -16.62 5.11
C THR A 286 -1.89 -16.61 3.63
N ILE A 287 -1.50 -17.64 2.88
CA ILE A 287 -1.68 -17.69 1.43
C ILE A 287 -3.18 -17.81 1.14
N ARG A 288 -3.86 -16.67 1.24
CA ARG A 288 -4.87 -16.25 0.30
C ARG A 288 -4.09 -15.89 -0.93
N ILE A 289 -4.25 -16.70 -1.96
CA ILE A 289 -3.60 -16.50 -3.24
C ILE A 289 -3.97 -15.10 -3.72
N LEU A 290 -2.93 -14.32 -4.03
CA LEU A 290 -3.09 -13.12 -4.83
C LEU A 290 -3.61 -13.56 -6.18
N VAL A 291 -4.92 -13.43 -6.34
CA VAL A 291 -5.46 -13.14 -7.66
C VAL A 291 -5.27 -11.66 -7.91
N VAL A 292 -4.83 -11.35 -9.12
CA VAL A 292 -4.29 -10.05 -9.54
C VAL A 292 -5.25 -8.88 -9.23
N THR A 293 -4.70 -7.90 -8.48
CA THR A 293 -5.15 -6.49 -8.23
C THR A 293 -6.65 -6.20 -7.99
#